data_AF-A0A843DQA0-F1
#
_entry.id   AF-A0A843DQA0-F1
#
_cell.length_a   1.000
_cell.length_b   1.000
_cell.length_c   1.000
_cell.angle_alpha   90.00
_cell.angle_beta   90.00
_cell.angle_gamma   90.00
#
_symmetry.space_group_name_H-M   'P 1'
#
loop_
_entity.id
_entity.type
_entity.pdbx_description
1 polymer ?
#
loop_
_entity_poly.entity_id
_entity_poly.type
_entity_poly.pdbx_seq_one_letter_code
_entity_poly.pdbx_strand_id
1 'polypeptide(L)'
;MTENEWFEDTQKARPPTKVLRHTFVYAVVMLALCLMLAAPAGAWNADTTWYTGNTDTYYLSTADQLAGLAVLTNEDNTGTVENFAGKTIILSNDIDLQYQEWTPIGTEINPFNGVFDGNGYSITNLNLSLPDQNYVGLFGYTNADAEIKNLNIIAGTVVGNARVGTLIGHSYGSISNIVIDVDNVTGTTYVGGAIGYAVQATLTNLSVSAQDVVGVGYVGGVIGYILDSVSVTDISLVADTISSSSTEVGGVFGAIDNTPVNGVTANIESVIGGTSSYTGGVAGNVLRSSFTEIWLSVEDVRIADGSFGSAGGLVGYGLDSTMEKMCVVANSINASTRYQACNVGGVAACLSNSTVEDSVVLANDIIGGYPAGGLVGSLSSDSSVVNCYVVGNLTGEMRVGGLVGSADDTTTQIENSLSLLRTLSSEYSDVSRIVGTFNGEDTSILNTYAWDS
;
A
#
# COMPACT_ATOMS: atom_id res chain seq x y z
N MET A 1 -30.15 17.75 10.16
CA MET A 1 -28.80 18.29 10.44
C MET A 1 -28.40 19.08 9.22
N THR A 2 -27.93 20.32 9.40
CA THR A 2 -27.74 21.28 8.32
C THR A 2 -26.35 21.18 7.71
N GLU A 3 -26.28 21.26 6.38
CA GLU A 3 -25.15 21.25 5.42
C GLU A 3 -23.80 21.87 5.84
N ASN A 4 -23.75 22.65 6.92
CA ASN A 4 -22.60 23.46 7.28
C ASN A 4 -21.64 22.83 8.31
N GLU A 5 -22.02 21.72 8.97
CA GLU A 5 -21.14 21.06 9.95
C GLU A 5 -20.14 20.10 9.30
N TRP A 6 -20.38 19.65 8.06
CA TRP A 6 -19.49 18.75 7.31
C TRP A 6 -18.30 19.46 6.64
N PHE A 7 -18.47 20.73 6.24
CA PHE A 7 -17.40 21.50 5.59
C PHE A 7 -16.34 22.03 6.57
N GLU A 8 -16.64 22.16 7.87
CA GLU A 8 -15.68 22.68 8.85
C GLU A 8 -14.69 21.62 9.37
N ASP A 9 -15.04 20.33 9.34
CA ASP A 9 -14.12 19.26 9.79
C ASP A 9 -13.13 18.80 8.70
N THR A 10 -13.47 18.97 7.42
CA THR A 10 -12.53 18.72 6.30
C THR A 10 -11.38 19.73 6.23
N GLN A 11 -11.47 20.87 6.93
CA GLN A 11 -10.44 21.91 6.98
C GLN A 11 -9.41 21.72 8.11
N LYS A 12 -9.60 20.77 9.03
CA LYS A 12 -8.67 20.51 10.15
C LYS A 12 -7.61 19.43 9.87
N ALA A 13 -7.73 18.69 8.77
CA ALA A 13 -6.65 17.86 8.27
C ALA A 13 -5.63 18.77 7.56
N ARG A 14 -4.59 19.21 8.27
CA ARG A 14 -3.42 19.81 7.62
C ARG A 14 -2.79 18.73 6.73
N PRO A 15 -2.71 18.88 5.40
CA PRO A 15 -1.85 18.02 4.61
C PRO A 15 -0.39 18.22 5.08
N PRO A 16 0.43 17.15 5.13
CA PRO A 16 1.86 17.33 5.29
C PRO A 16 2.36 18.27 4.19
N THR A 17 3.06 19.33 4.61
CA THR A 17 3.69 20.31 3.73
C THR A 17 4.47 19.60 2.64
N LYS A 18 4.06 19.77 1.37
CA LYS A 18 4.84 19.42 0.18
C LYS A 18 6.26 19.99 0.35
N VAL A 19 7.25 19.14 0.58
CA VAL A 19 8.62 19.49 0.26
C VAL A 19 8.68 19.49 -1.26
N LEU A 20 8.67 20.69 -1.87
CA LEU A 20 8.93 20.84 -3.30
C LEU A 20 10.32 20.26 -3.60
N ARG A 21 10.39 19.01 -4.07
CA ARG A 21 11.53 18.55 -4.86
C ARG A 21 11.20 18.79 -6.33
N HIS A 22 12.18 19.37 -7.01
CA HIS A 22 12.04 19.97 -8.33
C HIS A 22 11.79 18.88 -9.39
N THR A 23 10.54 18.76 -9.83
CA THR A 23 10.14 18.00 -11.02
C THR A 23 10.56 18.75 -12.29
N PHE A 24 11.86 18.86 -12.57
CA PHE A 24 12.38 19.22 -13.90
C PHE A 24 13.88 18.88 -13.90
N VAL A 25 14.30 18.00 -14.83
CA VAL A 25 15.68 17.54 -15.15
C VAL A 25 16.00 16.08 -14.76
N TYR A 26 15.20 15.07 -15.16
CA TYR A 26 15.67 13.66 -15.05
C TYR A 26 15.36 12.70 -16.22
N ALA A 27 14.84 13.17 -17.35
CA ALA A 27 14.69 12.33 -18.56
C ALA A 27 16.01 12.08 -19.34
N VAL A 28 17.15 12.62 -18.87
CA VAL A 28 18.47 12.50 -19.55
C VAL A 28 19.53 11.79 -18.68
N VAL A 29 19.22 11.41 -17.44
CA VAL A 29 20.21 10.80 -16.51
C VAL A 29 20.11 9.27 -16.45
N MET A 30 18.99 8.67 -16.86
CA MET A 30 18.76 7.20 -16.85
C MET A 30 19.71 6.38 -17.76
N LEU A 31 20.44 7.01 -18.70
CA LEU A 31 21.41 6.30 -19.56
C LEU A 31 22.88 6.44 -19.11
N ALA A 32 23.16 7.24 -18.06
CA ALA A 32 24.54 7.58 -17.65
C ALA A 32 25.00 6.90 -16.34
N LEU A 33 24.15 6.17 -15.63
CA LEU A 33 24.54 5.45 -14.40
C LEU A 33 24.87 3.96 -14.60
N CYS A 34 24.69 3.39 -15.80
CA CYS A 34 24.99 1.97 -16.08
C CYS A 34 26.50 1.66 -16.25
N LEU A 35 27.40 2.54 -15.77
CA LEU A 35 28.85 2.40 -15.93
C LEU A 35 29.66 2.93 -14.73
N MET A 36 29.08 2.97 -13.53
CA MET A 36 29.92 2.90 -12.33
C MET A 36 30.32 1.45 -12.14
N LEU A 37 31.61 1.16 -12.37
CA LEU A 37 32.19 -0.12 -11.97
C LEU A 37 31.84 -0.35 -10.50
N ALA A 38 31.03 -1.38 -10.22
CA ALA A 38 30.89 -1.91 -8.87
C ALA A 38 32.28 -2.32 -8.40
N ALA A 39 32.88 -1.49 -7.54
CA ALA A 39 33.96 -1.97 -6.69
C ALA A 39 33.36 -3.13 -5.88
N PRO A 40 34.08 -4.26 -5.70
CA PRO A 40 33.58 -5.33 -4.87
C PRO A 40 33.25 -4.76 -3.49
N ALA A 41 31.99 -4.90 -3.06
CA ALA A 41 31.55 -4.50 -1.74
C ALA A 41 32.48 -5.16 -0.72
N GLY A 42 33.18 -4.36 0.07
CA GLY A 42 33.91 -4.88 1.22
C GLY A 42 32.87 -5.45 2.18
N ALA A 43 33.05 -6.69 2.61
CA ALA A 43 32.24 -7.25 3.68
C ALA A 43 32.34 -6.34 4.92
N TRP A 44 31.22 -6.12 5.59
CA TRP A 44 31.18 -5.35 6.84
C TRP A 44 32.23 -5.84 7.83
N ASN A 45 32.91 -4.90 8.48
CA ASN A 45 33.77 -5.22 9.62
C ASN A 45 32.90 -5.37 10.89
N ALA A 46 32.07 -6.41 10.92
CA ALA A 46 31.10 -6.62 11.99
C ALA A 46 31.77 -6.72 13.37
N ASP A 47 31.38 -5.82 14.28
CA ASP A 47 31.78 -5.81 15.69
C ASP A 47 30.71 -6.49 16.54
N THR A 48 31.00 -7.70 17.02
CA THR A 48 30.14 -8.45 17.94
C THR A 48 30.57 -8.33 19.40
N THR A 49 31.63 -7.58 19.71
CA THR A 49 32.25 -7.53 21.05
C THR A 49 31.39 -6.82 22.09
N TRP A 50 30.39 -6.05 21.65
CA TRP A 50 29.40 -5.42 22.52
C TRP A 50 28.44 -6.44 23.16
N TYR A 51 28.26 -7.61 22.56
CA TYR A 51 27.35 -8.63 23.07
C TYR A 51 28.07 -9.55 24.08
N THR A 52 27.58 -9.58 25.31
CA THR A 52 28.16 -10.40 26.39
C THR A 52 27.21 -11.47 26.92
N GLY A 53 25.93 -11.46 26.51
CA GLY A 53 24.88 -12.37 26.99
C GLY A 53 24.42 -12.13 28.44
N ASN A 54 25.17 -11.36 29.24
CA ASN A 54 24.96 -11.24 30.69
C ASN A 54 24.00 -10.11 31.10
N THR A 55 23.47 -9.37 30.13
CA THR A 55 22.52 -8.28 30.36
C THR A 55 21.34 -8.40 29.39
N ASP A 56 20.29 -7.64 29.66
CA ASP A 56 19.08 -7.60 28.83
C ASP A 56 19.03 -6.37 27.92
N THR A 57 19.96 -5.43 28.04
CA THR A 57 19.97 -4.18 27.27
C THR A 57 21.35 -3.86 26.72
N TYR A 58 21.41 -3.56 25.43
CA TYR A 58 22.64 -3.24 24.70
C TYR A 58 22.46 -1.94 23.91
N TYR A 59 23.56 -1.22 23.70
CA TYR A 59 23.58 0.06 22.99
C TYR A 59 24.48 -0.02 21.78
N LEU A 60 23.99 0.41 20.62
CA LEU A 60 24.77 0.48 19.38
C LEU A 60 24.99 1.95 19.00
N SER A 61 26.18 2.26 18.52
CA SER A 61 26.59 3.63 18.15
C SER A 61 27.31 3.72 16.81
N THR A 62 27.61 2.57 16.18
CA THR A 62 28.37 2.48 14.93
C THR A 62 27.75 1.46 13.98
N ALA A 63 28.05 1.62 12.69
CA ALA A 63 27.62 0.68 11.66
C ALA A 63 28.22 -0.73 11.86
N ASP A 64 29.48 -0.84 12.27
CA ASP A 64 30.14 -2.11 12.59
C ASP A 64 29.41 -2.88 13.70
N GLN A 65 28.92 -2.19 14.75
CA GLN A 65 28.15 -2.81 15.83
C GLN A 65 26.78 -3.30 15.35
N LEU A 66 26.11 -2.53 14.48
CA LEU A 66 24.84 -2.94 13.87
C LEU A 66 25.03 -4.12 12.91
N ALA A 67 26.11 -4.14 12.13
CA ALA A 67 26.47 -5.30 11.32
C ALA A 67 26.79 -6.51 12.20
N GLY A 68 27.38 -6.30 13.38
CA GLY A 68 27.53 -7.31 14.42
C GLY A 68 26.21 -7.92 14.89
N LEU A 69 25.14 -7.12 15.00
CA LEU A 69 23.80 -7.63 15.30
C LEU A 69 23.29 -8.58 14.19
N ALA A 70 23.50 -8.23 12.92
CA ALA A 70 23.16 -9.11 11.81
C ALA A 70 23.93 -10.44 11.90
N VAL A 71 25.23 -10.40 12.17
CA VAL A 71 26.06 -11.62 12.34
C VAL A 71 25.57 -12.47 13.52
N LEU A 72 25.33 -11.89 14.69
CA LEU A 72 24.86 -12.63 15.88
C LEU A 72 23.48 -13.27 15.67
N THR A 73 22.61 -12.62 14.89
CA THR A 73 21.28 -13.13 14.56
C THR A 73 21.33 -14.21 13.47
N ASN A 74 22.20 -14.05 12.47
CA ASN A 74 22.21 -14.88 11.27
C ASN A 74 23.17 -16.07 11.33
N GLU A 75 24.39 -15.87 11.84
CA GLU A 75 25.50 -16.81 11.66
C GLU A 75 25.70 -17.85 12.78
N ASP A 76 26.18 -18.98 12.28
CA ASP A 76 26.54 -20.27 12.85
C ASP A 76 28.06 -20.44 13.06
N ASN A 77 28.88 -19.47 12.62
CA ASN A 77 30.36 -19.60 12.59
C ASN A 77 31.07 -19.41 13.94
N THR A 78 30.38 -18.92 14.98
CA THR A 78 30.87 -18.92 16.37
C THR A 78 30.23 -20.02 17.23
N GLY A 79 29.24 -20.73 16.68
CA GLY A 79 28.51 -21.81 17.35
C GLY A 79 27.39 -21.37 18.29
N THR A 80 26.97 -20.10 18.30
CA THR A 80 25.79 -19.67 19.09
C THR A 80 24.99 -18.61 18.34
N VAL A 81 23.85 -19.02 17.79
CA VAL A 81 22.83 -18.13 17.24
C VAL A 81 22.10 -17.45 18.40
N GLU A 82 21.95 -16.13 18.34
CA GLU A 82 21.16 -15.35 19.29
C GLU A 82 19.99 -14.69 18.58
N ASN A 83 18.77 -15.07 18.92
CA ASN A 83 17.57 -14.43 18.36
C ASN A 83 17.14 -13.19 19.15
N PHE A 84 17.85 -12.87 20.24
CA PHE A 84 17.61 -11.72 21.10
C PHE A 84 16.27 -11.73 21.85
N ALA A 85 15.65 -12.90 22.03
CA ALA A 85 14.43 -13.03 22.81
C ALA A 85 14.61 -12.47 24.24
N GLY A 86 13.73 -11.54 24.63
CA GLY A 86 13.80 -10.85 25.93
C GLY A 86 14.97 -9.85 26.07
N LYS A 87 15.67 -9.54 24.99
CA LYS A 87 16.75 -8.54 24.95
C LYS A 87 16.29 -7.28 24.24
N THR A 88 16.87 -6.14 24.62
CA THR A 88 16.63 -4.83 24.03
C THR A 88 17.93 -4.26 23.47
N ILE A 89 17.91 -3.88 22.20
CA ILE A 89 18.98 -3.20 21.48
C ILE A 89 18.51 -1.77 21.25
N ILE A 90 19.30 -0.79 21.71
CA ILE A 90 18.97 0.64 21.64
C ILE A 90 20.02 1.38 20.83
N LEU A 91 19.61 2.22 19.88
CA LEU A 91 20.55 3.14 19.24
C LEU A 91 20.93 4.28 20.18
N SER A 92 22.22 4.62 20.17
CA SER A 92 22.81 5.70 20.97
C SER A 92 23.43 6.80 20.13
N ASN A 93 23.37 6.67 18.80
CA ASN A 93 23.80 7.66 17.82
C ASN A 93 23.13 7.36 16.46
N ASP A 94 23.13 8.33 15.56
CA ASP A 94 22.85 8.07 14.14
C ASP A 94 23.91 7.13 13.56
N ILE A 95 23.48 6.21 12.68
CA ILE A 95 24.33 5.22 12.04
C ILE A 95 24.31 5.45 10.52
N ASP A 96 25.49 5.74 9.96
CA ASP A 96 25.70 5.83 8.52
C ASP A 96 26.21 4.49 7.97
N LEU A 97 25.43 3.85 7.10
CA LEU A 97 25.78 2.59 6.45
C LEU A 97 26.63 2.76 5.18
N GLN A 98 26.91 4.00 4.77
CA GLN A 98 27.85 4.34 3.70
C GLN A 98 27.56 3.68 2.34
N TYR A 99 26.31 3.28 2.09
CA TYR A 99 25.89 2.49 0.91
C TYR A 99 26.63 1.16 0.73
N GLN A 100 27.30 0.67 1.77
CA GLN A 100 27.84 -0.69 1.74
C GLN A 100 26.68 -1.68 1.67
N GLU A 101 26.87 -2.77 0.94
CA GLU A 101 25.83 -3.79 0.76
C GLU A 101 25.44 -4.37 2.14
N TRP A 102 24.17 -4.24 2.51
CA TRP A 102 23.68 -4.66 3.82
C TRP A 102 23.35 -6.15 3.86
N THR A 103 23.66 -6.81 4.97
CA THR A 103 23.16 -8.15 5.28
C THR A 103 21.93 -8.03 6.20
N PRO A 104 20.72 -8.44 5.75
CA PRO A 104 19.50 -8.32 6.56
C PRO A 104 19.63 -8.97 7.94
N ILE A 105 19.12 -8.34 8.99
CA ILE A 105 19.09 -8.91 10.34
C ILE A 105 17.96 -9.93 10.44
N GLY A 106 18.29 -11.16 10.81
CA GLY A 106 17.34 -12.25 10.93
C GLY A 106 17.08 -12.98 9.61
N THR A 107 16.96 -14.29 9.71
CA THR A 107 16.63 -15.20 8.60
C THR A 107 15.37 -16.00 8.93
N GLU A 108 14.79 -16.69 7.96
CA GLU A 108 13.66 -17.60 8.21
C GLU A 108 13.99 -18.69 9.25
N ILE A 109 15.25 -19.14 9.31
CA ILE A 109 15.71 -20.15 10.28
C ILE A 109 16.00 -19.52 11.65
N ASN A 110 16.61 -18.33 11.63
CA ASN A 110 17.03 -17.59 12.82
C ASN A 110 16.38 -16.20 12.82
N PRO A 111 15.07 -16.09 13.11
CA PRO A 111 14.37 -14.83 13.06
C PRO A 111 14.76 -13.94 14.25
N PHE A 112 14.81 -12.63 14.04
CA PHE A 112 15.01 -11.69 15.13
C PHE A 112 13.77 -11.68 16.05
N ASN A 113 13.95 -11.79 17.36
CA ASN A 113 12.89 -11.87 18.37
C ASN A 113 13.12 -10.92 19.57
N GLY A 114 13.97 -9.91 19.41
CA GLY A 114 14.24 -8.91 20.43
C GLY A 114 13.49 -7.60 20.23
N VAL A 115 13.78 -6.64 21.10
CA VAL A 115 13.33 -5.24 20.95
C VAL A 115 14.46 -4.45 20.30
N PHE A 116 14.22 -3.86 19.13
CA PHE A 116 15.10 -2.88 18.51
C PHE A 116 14.47 -1.49 18.63
N ASP A 117 15.05 -0.64 19.48
CA ASP A 117 14.61 0.74 19.72
C ASP A 117 15.60 1.71 19.07
N GLY A 118 15.18 2.34 17.98
CA GLY A 118 15.94 3.39 17.32
C GLY A 118 16.14 4.63 18.19
N ASN A 119 15.37 4.78 19.28
CA ASN A 119 15.48 5.89 20.24
C ASN A 119 15.45 7.29 19.57
N GLY A 120 14.77 7.39 18.42
CA GLY A 120 14.69 8.59 17.60
C GLY A 120 15.88 8.85 16.67
N TYR A 121 16.91 8.00 16.69
CA TYR A 121 18.07 8.10 15.79
C TYR A 121 17.78 7.53 14.39
N SER A 122 18.64 7.91 13.45
CA SER A 122 18.55 7.52 12.05
C SER A 122 19.55 6.42 11.69
N ILE A 123 19.13 5.51 10.80
CA ILE A 123 20.02 4.67 9.99
C ILE A 123 19.98 5.22 8.57
N THR A 124 21.11 5.69 8.05
CA THR A 124 21.17 6.36 6.74
C THR A 124 22.04 5.63 5.75
N ASN A 125 21.83 5.91 4.46
CA ASN A 125 22.59 5.35 3.35
C ASN A 125 22.51 3.81 3.32
N LEU A 126 21.35 3.26 3.70
CA LEU A 126 21.05 1.83 3.54
C LEU A 126 20.97 1.50 2.04
N ASN A 127 21.66 0.43 1.64
CA ASN A 127 21.65 -0.07 0.27
C ASN A 127 21.51 -1.59 0.28
N LEU A 128 20.56 -2.09 -0.51
CA LEU A 128 20.27 -3.51 -0.63
C LEU A 128 20.19 -3.85 -2.12
N SER A 129 21.15 -4.64 -2.61
CA SER A 129 21.20 -5.05 -4.02
C SER A 129 21.27 -6.58 -4.13
N LEU A 130 20.22 -7.24 -3.65
CA LEU A 130 20.15 -8.69 -3.45
C LEU A 130 19.10 -9.34 -4.37
N PRO A 131 19.20 -9.20 -5.72
CA PRO A 131 18.10 -9.52 -6.65
C PRO A 131 17.63 -10.98 -6.63
N ASP A 132 18.48 -11.90 -6.19
CA ASP A 132 18.17 -13.32 -6.09
C ASP A 132 17.75 -13.76 -4.67
N GLN A 133 17.76 -12.85 -3.69
CA GLN A 133 17.43 -13.16 -2.29
C GLN A 133 15.99 -12.81 -1.95
N ASN A 134 15.39 -13.64 -1.11
CA ASN A 134 14.12 -13.35 -0.45
C ASN A 134 14.38 -12.69 0.91
N TYR A 135 13.33 -12.13 1.52
CA TYR A 135 13.40 -11.57 2.87
C TYR A 135 14.39 -10.40 2.94
N VAL A 136 14.19 -9.41 2.07
CA VAL A 136 15.11 -8.28 1.91
C VAL A 136 14.58 -7.08 2.67
N GLY A 137 15.44 -6.51 3.53
CA GLY A 137 15.21 -5.30 4.33
C GLY A 137 16.36 -5.07 5.32
N LEU A 138 16.28 -4.00 6.12
CA LEU A 138 17.17 -3.83 7.28
C LEU A 138 17.11 -5.10 8.17
N PHE A 139 15.89 -5.58 8.39
CA PHE A 139 15.58 -6.90 8.94
C PHE A 139 15.07 -7.81 7.83
N GLY A 140 15.59 -9.04 7.74
CA GLY A 140 15.08 -10.02 6.80
C GLY A 140 13.81 -10.67 7.32
N TYR A 141 13.87 -11.15 8.56
CA TYR A 141 12.79 -11.93 9.18
C TYR A 141 12.72 -11.65 10.69
N THR A 142 11.51 -11.33 11.17
CA THR A 142 11.24 -11.14 12.61
C THR A 142 10.22 -12.15 13.10
N ASN A 143 10.31 -12.57 14.36
CA ASN A 143 9.36 -13.45 15.02
C ASN A 143 8.30 -12.65 15.81
N ALA A 144 7.30 -13.33 16.37
CA ALA A 144 6.10 -12.70 16.93
C ALA A 144 6.37 -11.78 18.13
N ASP A 145 7.39 -12.06 18.94
CA ASP A 145 7.73 -11.22 20.11
C ASP A 145 8.71 -10.08 19.75
N ALA A 146 9.11 -9.97 18.48
CA ALA A 146 9.98 -8.88 18.05
C ALA A 146 9.26 -7.54 18.14
N GLU A 147 9.95 -6.51 18.62
CA GLU A 147 9.48 -5.12 18.58
C GLU A 147 10.51 -4.27 17.83
N ILE A 148 10.09 -3.52 16.81
CA ILE A 148 10.96 -2.55 16.13
C ILE A 148 10.29 -1.18 16.21
N LYS A 149 10.98 -0.20 16.84
CA LYS A 149 10.35 1.09 17.14
C LYS A 149 11.28 2.30 17.11
N ASN A 150 10.67 3.47 16.97
CA ASN A 150 11.29 4.80 17.11
C ASN A 150 12.52 4.98 16.21
N LEU A 151 12.40 4.62 14.93
CA LEU A 151 13.52 4.55 14.01
C LEU A 151 13.23 5.35 12.73
N ASN A 152 14.23 6.13 12.30
CA ASN A 152 14.24 6.78 11.00
C ASN A 152 15.19 6.03 10.05
N ILE A 153 14.78 5.77 8.81
CA ILE A 153 15.60 5.11 7.80
C ILE A 153 15.68 5.99 6.56
N ILE A 154 16.91 6.20 6.06
CA ILE A 154 17.16 6.81 4.75
C ILE A 154 17.88 5.77 3.90
N ALA A 155 17.23 5.33 2.82
CA ALA A 155 17.73 4.29 1.94
C ALA A 155 17.82 4.79 0.49
N GLY A 156 18.81 4.28 -0.24
CA GLY A 156 18.88 4.48 -1.69
C GLY A 156 17.99 3.47 -2.40
N THR A 157 18.63 2.51 -3.08
CA THR A 157 17.93 1.43 -3.78
C THR A 157 17.83 0.18 -2.90
N VAL A 158 16.64 -0.43 -2.90
CA VAL A 158 16.36 -1.73 -2.30
C VAL A 158 15.89 -2.68 -3.40
N VAL A 159 16.69 -3.70 -3.70
CA VAL A 159 16.40 -4.73 -4.71
C VAL A 159 16.42 -6.11 -4.07
N GLY A 160 15.35 -6.88 -4.28
CA GLY A 160 15.22 -8.25 -3.83
C GLY A 160 14.40 -9.12 -4.79
N ASN A 161 14.20 -10.39 -4.44
CA ASN A 161 13.33 -11.32 -5.16
C ASN A 161 11.91 -11.30 -4.58
N ALA A 162 11.65 -11.97 -3.46
CA ALA A 162 10.34 -12.00 -2.81
C ALA A 162 10.39 -11.49 -1.37
N ARG A 163 9.30 -10.84 -0.92
CA ARG A 163 9.18 -10.24 0.42
C ARG A 163 10.26 -9.20 0.65
N VAL A 164 10.08 -8.09 -0.06
CA VAL A 164 11.03 -6.98 -0.12
C VAL A 164 10.41 -5.77 0.55
N GLY A 165 11.09 -5.22 1.54
CA GLY A 165 10.75 -3.93 2.12
C GLY A 165 11.94 -3.27 2.79
N THR A 166 12.00 -1.94 2.78
CA THR A 166 13.18 -1.22 3.29
C THR A 166 13.46 -1.54 4.76
N LEU A 167 12.41 -1.67 5.58
CA LEU A 167 12.52 -2.01 6.98
C LEU A 167 12.59 -3.53 7.19
N ILE A 168 11.57 -4.27 6.74
CA ILE A 168 11.44 -5.72 7.00
C ILE A 168 11.02 -6.47 5.74
N GLY A 169 11.68 -7.60 5.45
CA GLY A 169 11.20 -8.56 4.45
C GLY A 169 9.92 -9.28 4.89
N HIS A 170 9.99 -10.04 5.99
CA HIS A 170 8.85 -10.76 6.57
C HIS A 170 8.68 -10.48 8.07
N SER A 171 7.51 -9.97 8.45
CA SER A 171 7.20 -9.59 9.83
C SER A 171 6.14 -10.46 10.50
N TYR A 172 6.39 -10.83 11.76
CA TYR A 172 5.38 -11.27 12.73
C TYR A 172 5.27 -10.35 13.96
N GLY A 173 6.20 -9.39 14.09
CA GLY A 173 6.36 -8.60 15.31
C GLY A 173 5.51 -7.33 15.37
N SER A 174 5.75 -6.54 16.40
CA SER A 174 5.17 -5.20 16.55
C SER A 174 6.11 -4.15 15.97
N ILE A 175 5.58 -3.28 15.11
CA ILE A 175 6.33 -2.20 14.46
C ILE A 175 5.63 -0.88 14.74
N SER A 176 6.37 0.08 15.32
CA SER A 176 5.78 1.37 15.67
C SER A 176 6.71 2.58 15.53
N ASN A 177 6.17 3.73 15.17
CA ASN A 177 6.91 5.00 15.09
C ASN A 177 8.11 4.89 14.16
N ILE A 178 7.85 4.53 12.90
CA ILE A 178 8.88 4.38 11.88
C ILE A 178 8.71 5.47 10.82
N VAL A 179 9.83 6.09 10.43
CA VAL A 179 9.88 7.00 9.28
C VAL A 179 10.88 6.46 8.26
N ILE A 180 10.48 6.32 7.01
CA ILE A 180 11.32 5.83 5.91
C ILE A 180 11.33 6.85 4.78
N ASP A 181 12.51 7.23 4.32
CA ASP A 181 12.74 7.92 3.04
C ASP A 181 13.58 7.00 2.16
N VAL A 182 12.98 6.49 1.07
CA VAL A 182 13.62 5.53 0.16
C VAL A 182 13.49 6.01 -1.28
N ASP A 183 14.56 5.89 -2.06
CA ASP A 183 14.48 6.23 -3.48
C ASP A 183 13.65 5.17 -4.21
N ASN A 184 14.12 3.92 -4.26
CA ASN A 184 13.51 2.88 -5.09
C ASN A 184 13.45 1.54 -4.36
N VAL A 185 12.30 0.88 -4.41
CA VAL A 185 12.12 -0.50 -3.95
C VAL A 185 11.69 -1.36 -5.14
N THR A 186 12.47 -2.39 -5.46
CA THR A 186 12.20 -3.30 -6.57
C THR A 186 12.20 -4.74 -6.10
N GLY A 187 11.17 -5.49 -6.48
CA GLY A 187 11.10 -6.93 -6.23
C GLY A 187 10.29 -7.67 -7.27
N THR A 188 10.02 -8.95 -6.99
CA THR A 188 9.15 -9.81 -7.79
C THR A 188 7.78 -9.92 -7.13
N THR A 189 7.69 -10.45 -5.89
CA THR A 189 6.40 -10.64 -5.21
C THR A 189 6.45 -10.19 -3.76
N TYR A 190 5.35 -9.64 -3.25
CA TYR A 190 5.25 -9.05 -1.90
C TYR A 190 6.27 -7.93 -1.72
N VAL A 191 6.04 -6.83 -2.42
CA VAL A 191 6.94 -5.67 -2.44
C VAL A 191 6.27 -4.50 -1.74
N GLY A 192 6.85 -4.04 -0.64
CA GLY A 192 6.39 -2.90 0.14
C GLY A 192 7.48 -1.84 0.30
N GLY A 193 7.14 -0.56 0.32
CA GLY A 193 8.14 0.48 0.64
C GLY A 193 8.77 0.29 2.03
N ALA A 194 8.01 -0.19 3.01
CA ALA A 194 8.48 -0.50 4.35
C ALA A 194 8.60 -2.01 4.61
N ILE A 195 7.53 -2.77 4.35
CA ILE A 195 7.42 -4.18 4.73
C ILE A 195 7.00 -5.03 3.54
N GLY A 196 7.73 -6.09 3.22
CA GLY A 196 7.33 -7.00 2.13
C GLY A 196 6.05 -7.77 2.47
N TYR A 197 6.06 -8.47 3.60
CA TYR A 197 4.99 -9.37 4.02
C TYR A 197 4.78 -9.32 5.54
N ALA A 198 3.55 -9.08 6.00
CA ALA A 198 3.21 -8.95 7.42
C ALA A 198 2.12 -9.97 7.81
N VAL A 199 2.35 -10.71 8.90
CA VAL A 199 1.42 -11.74 9.41
C VAL A 199 1.33 -11.72 10.91
N GLN A 200 0.13 -11.72 11.50
CA GLN A 200 -0.06 -11.72 12.96
C GLN A 200 0.72 -10.60 13.70
N ALA A 201 0.97 -9.50 13.00
CA ALA A 201 1.76 -8.36 13.42
C ALA A 201 0.88 -7.20 13.94
N THR A 202 1.50 -6.24 14.63
CA THR A 202 0.86 -4.94 14.97
C THR A 202 1.64 -3.81 14.32
N LEU A 203 0.98 -3.00 13.50
CA LEU A 203 1.60 -1.94 12.71
C LEU A 203 0.95 -0.61 13.05
N THR A 204 1.73 0.32 13.62
CA THR A 204 1.22 1.60 14.10
C THR A 204 2.16 2.74 13.73
N ASN A 205 1.64 3.85 13.22
CA ASN A 205 2.43 5.07 13.00
C ASN A 205 3.66 4.82 12.10
N LEU A 206 3.38 4.37 10.86
CA LEU A 206 4.41 4.18 9.83
C LEU A 206 4.28 5.28 8.78
N SER A 207 5.35 6.03 8.56
CA SER A 207 5.43 7.08 7.54
C SER A 207 6.47 6.72 6.49
N VAL A 208 6.03 6.59 5.23
CA VAL A 208 6.91 6.24 4.09
C VAL A 208 6.89 7.35 3.05
N SER A 209 8.08 7.77 2.63
CA SER A 209 8.34 8.56 1.43
C SER A 209 9.12 7.66 0.47
N ALA A 210 8.52 7.34 -0.68
CA ALA A 210 9.15 6.54 -1.72
C ALA A 210 9.13 7.31 -3.05
N GLN A 211 10.13 7.16 -3.92
CA GLN A 211 9.92 7.57 -5.32
C GLN A 211 9.13 6.44 -6.00
N ASP A 212 9.78 5.30 -6.21
CA ASP A 212 9.18 4.16 -6.92
C ASP A 212 9.15 2.87 -6.08
N VAL A 213 8.01 2.19 -6.07
CA VAL A 213 7.88 0.81 -5.59
C VAL A 213 7.36 -0.06 -6.72
N VAL A 214 8.21 -0.98 -7.18
CA VAL A 214 7.98 -1.74 -8.43
C VAL A 214 8.07 -3.23 -8.16
N GLY A 215 7.09 -3.98 -8.66
CA GLY A 215 7.11 -5.44 -8.57
C GLY A 215 6.38 -6.15 -9.71
N VAL A 216 6.28 -7.48 -9.57
CA VAL A 216 5.50 -8.34 -10.47
C VAL A 216 4.14 -8.68 -9.87
N GLY A 217 4.02 -8.83 -8.55
CA GLY A 217 2.73 -9.08 -7.90
C GLY A 217 2.72 -8.68 -6.43
N TYR A 218 1.54 -8.32 -5.92
CA TYR A 218 1.31 -7.87 -4.55
C TYR A 218 2.25 -6.72 -4.16
N VAL A 219 2.06 -5.58 -4.83
CA VAL A 219 2.89 -4.38 -4.64
C VAL A 219 2.10 -3.32 -3.89
N GLY A 220 2.67 -2.81 -2.79
CA GLY A 220 2.10 -1.72 -2.01
C GLY A 220 3.13 -0.65 -1.68
N GLY A 221 2.75 0.62 -1.64
CA GLY A 221 3.69 1.69 -1.29
C GLY A 221 4.23 1.61 0.14
N VAL A 222 3.52 0.97 1.06
CA VAL A 222 3.99 0.72 2.42
C VAL A 222 4.21 -0.78 2.64
N ILE A 223 3.20 -1.60 2.33
CA ILE A 223 3.25 -3.05 2.60
C ILE A 223 2.83 -3.86 1.37
N GLY A 224 3.63 -4.86 1.00
CA GLY A 224 3.31 -5.73 -0.13
C GLY A 224 2.06 -6.58 0.12
N TYR A 225 2.05 -7.38 1.19
CA TYR A 225 0.89 -8.20 1.54
C TYR A 225 0.73 -8.36 3.05
N ILE A 226 -0.52 -8.25 3.51
CA ILE A 226 -0.93 -8.40 4.90
C ILE A 226 -1.85 -9.60 5.00
N LEU A 227 -1.53 -10.54 5.87
CA LEU A 227 -2.32 -11.76 6.05
C LEU A 227 -2.54 -12.06 7.54
N ASP A 228 -3.76 -12.48 7.89
CA ASP A 228 -4.12 -13.08 9.17
C ASP A 228 -3.86 -12.22 10.41
N SER A 229 -4.92 -11.55 10.89
CA SER A 229 -4.98 -10.93 12.22
C SER A 229 -3.89 -9.88 12.47
N VAL A 230 -3.52 -9.12 11.43
CA VAL A 230 -2.69 -7.93 11.59
C VAL A 230 -3.58 -6.76 12.01
N SER A 231 -3.11 -5.89 12.90
CA SER A 231 -3.76 -4.60 13.19
C SER A 231 -2.96 -3.49 12.54
N VAL A 232 -3.60 -2.66 11.72
CA VAL A 232 -2.95 -1.56 11.01
C VAL A 232 -3.57 -0.23 11.42
N THR A 233 -2.73 0.68 11.92
CA THR A 233 -3.16 1.97 12.45
C THR A 233 -2.20 3.09 12.03
N ASP A 234 -2.73 4.25 11.67
CA ASP A 234 -1.96 5.47 11.41
C ASP A 234 -0.83 5.28 10.39
N ILE A 235 -1.20 5.05 9.13
CA ILE A 235 -0.24 4.90 8.03
C ILE A 235 -0.22 6.16 7.17
N SER A 236 0.98 6.66 6.86
CA SER A 236 1.18 7.79 5.95
C SER A 236 2.08 7.40 4.79
N LEU A 237 1.69 7.77 3.57
CA LEU A 237 2.47 7.53 2.36
C LEU A 237 2.56 8.79 1.49
N VAL A 238 3.78 9.08 1.02
CA VAL A 238 4.02 9.91 -0.17
C VAL A 238 4.79 9.06 -1.17
N ALA A 239 4.27 8.93 -2.39
CA ALA A 239 4.93 8.16 -3.45
C ALA A 239 4.79 8.81 -4.82
N ASP A 240 5.80 8.63 -5.69
CA ASP A 240 5.66 8.97 -7.10
C ASP A 240 4.94 7.80 -7.78
N THR A 241 5.60 6.66 -8.01
CA THR A 241 4.99 5.51 -8.72
C THR A 241 4.96 4.23 -7.90
N ILE A 242 3.78 3.63 -7.79
CA ILE A 242 3.60 2.26 -7.30
C ILE A 242 3.13 1.39 -8.46
N SER A 243 3.87 0.35 -8.83
CA SER A 243 3.53 -0.44 -10.03
C SER A 243 3.77 -1.94 -9.90
N SER A 244 2.86 -2.69 -10.51
CA SER A 244 2.94 -4.14 -10.69
C SER A 244 2.88 -4.48 -12.18
N SER A 245 3.70 -5.41 -12.64
CA SER A 245 3.68 -5.87 -14.04
C SER A 245 2.75 -7.05 -14.30
N SER A 246 2.31 -7.77 -13.26
CA SER A 246 1.38 -8.89 -13.37
C SER A 246 0.15 -8.68 -12.49
N THR A 247 0.24 -8.97 -11.20
CA THR A 247 -0.96 -9.11 -10.34
C THR A 247 -1.24 -7.85 -9.51
N GLU A 248 -1.92 -8.00 -8.39
CA GLU A 248 -2.46 -6.95 -7.52
C GLU A 248 -1.46 -5.84 -7.20
N VAL A 249 -1.95 -4.61 -7.25
CA VAL A 249 -1.24 -3.42 -6.78
C VAL A 249 -2.21 -2.55 -6.00
N GLY A 250 -1.76 -2.08 -4.84
CA GLY A 250 -2.44 -1.02 -4.11
C GLY A 250 -1.48 0.12 -3.86
N GLY A 251 -1.98 1.35 -3.83
CA GLY A 251 -1.11 2.49 -3.56
C GLY A 251 -0.44 2.38 -2.18
N VAL A 252 -1.11 1.85 -1.17
CA VAL A 252 -0.55 1.67 0.19
C VAL A 252 -0.25 0.19 0.48
N PHE A 253 -1.17 -0.70 0.14
CA PHE A 253 -1.11 -2.13 0.44
C PHE A 253 -1.34 -2.97 -0.82
N GLY A 254 -0.46 -3.91 -1.18
CA GLY A 254 -0.69 -4.73 -2.37
C GLY A 254 -1.93 -5.61 -2.24
N ALA A 255 -2.01 -6.38 -1.16
CA ALA A 255 -3.22 -7.08 -0.75
C ALA A 255 -3.36 -7.14 0.77
N ILE A 256 -4.57 -7.40 1.24
CA ILE A 256 -4.92 -7.48 2.67
C ILE A 256 -5.95 -8.58 2.89
N ASP A 257 -5.73 -9.40 3.92
CA ASP A 257 -6.69 -10.41 4.36
C ASP A 257 -6.84 -10.43 5.89
N ASN A 258 -8.08 -10.54 6.37
CA ASN A 258 -8.43 -10.70 7.78
C ASN A 258 -7.77 -9.66 8.71
N THR A 259 -7.87 -8.39 8.34
CA THR A 259 -7.11 -7.30 8.96
C THR A 259 -8.00 -6.05 9.11
N PRO A 260 -8.16 -5.50 10.33
CA PRO A 260 -8.66 -4.15 10.51
C PRO A 260 -7.59 -3.10 10.19
N VAL A 261 -7.98 -2.11 9.40
CA VAL A 261 -7.18 -0.94 9.01
C VAL A 261 -7.91 0.32 9.46
N ASN A 262 -7.23 1.17 10.23
CA ASN A 262 -7.77 2.46 10.68
C ASN A 262 -6.75 3.58 10.47
N GLY A 263 -7.17 4.68 9.86
CA GLY A 263 -6.32 5.86 9.71
C GLY A 263 -5.22 5.65 8.68
N VAL A 264 -5.51 5.96 7.42
CA VAL A 264 -4.51 5.97 6.34
C VAL A 264 -4.58 7.31 5.61
N THR A 265 -3.45 7.96 5.41
CA THR A 265 -3.32 9.13 4.55
C THR A 265 -2.28 8.88 3.47
N ALA A 266 -2.67 8.96 2.20
CA ALA A 266 -1.76 8.72 1.09
C ALA A 266 -1.83 9.84 0.05
N ASN A 267 -0.67 10.26 -0.44
CA ASN A 267 -0.50 11.16 -1.59
C ASN A 267 0.39 10.48 -2.63
N ILE A 268 -0.19 10.08 -3.76
CA ILE A 268 0.47 9.23 -4.75
C ILE A 268 0.35 9.86 -6.14
N GLU A 269 1.43 9.93 -6.90
CA GLU A 269 1.33 10.38 -8.30
C GLU A 269 0.66 9.29 -9.16
N SER A 270 1.16 8.05 -9.15
CA SER A 270 0.56 6.99 -9.94
C SER A 270 0.55 5.62 -9.27
N VAL A 271 -0.59 4.93 -9.39
CA VAL A 271 -0.71 3.49 -9.12
C VAL A 271 -1.00 2.77 -10.44
N ILE A 272 -0.09 1.89 -10.87
CA ILE A 272 -0.13 1.27 -12.19
C ILE A 272 -0.20 -0.26 -12.08
N GLY A 273 -1.33 -0.83 -12.49
CA GLY A 273 -1.54 -2.26 -12.55
C GLY A 273 -1.14 -2.89 -13.88
N GLY A 274 -0.60 -4.11 -13.81
CA GLY A 274 -0.20 -4.90 -14.96
C GLY A 274 -1.30 -5.84 -15.45
N THR A 275 -0.89 -6.99 -16.00
CA THR A 275 -1.78 -7.93 -16.68
C THR A 275 -2.60 -8.79 -15.72
N SER A 276 -3.93 -8.70 -15.79
CA SER A 276 -4.90 -9.34 -14.89
C SER A 276 -4.86 -8.79 -13.46
N SER A 277 -4.49 -7.52 -13.29
CA SER A 277 -4.35 -6.91 -11.97
C SER A 277 -5.67 -6.38 -11.41
N TYR A 278 -5.82 -6.50 -10.10
CA TYR A 278 -6.69 -5.61 -9.31
C TYR A 278 -5.84 -4.43 -8.83
N THR A 279 -6.21 -3.23 -9.26
CA THR A 279 -5.48 -2.00 -8.98
C THR A 279 -6.34 -1.11 -8.10
N GLY A 280 -5.86 -0.80 -6.90
CA GLY A 280 -6.53 0.12 -5.98
C GLY A 280 -5.63 1.28 -5.60
N GLY A 281 -6.17 2.48 -5.43
CA GLY A 281 -5.35 3.60 -4.92
C GLY A 281 -4.89 3.40 -3.48
N VAL A 282 -5.54 2.54 -2.70
CA VAL A 282 -5.08 2.12 -1.35
C VAL A 282 -4.72 0.64 -1.34
N ALA A 283 -5.62 -0.24 -1.80
CA ALA A 283 -5.40 -1.68 -1.74
C ALA A 283 -5.80 -2.39 -3.05
N GLY A 284 -4.95 -3.29 -3.56
CA GLY A 284 -5.28 -4.07 -4.75
C GLY A 284 -6.41 -5.06 -4.47
N ASN A 285 -6.21 -5.95 -3.49
CA ASN A 285 -7.17 -6.98 -3.10
C ASN A 285 -7.41 -6.96 -1.59
N VAL A 286 -8.67 -6.94 -1.18
CA VAL A 286 -9.11 -6.82 0.21
C VAL A 286 -10.09 -7.94 0.53
N LEU A 287 -9.70 -8.83 1.45
CA LEU A 287 -10.50 -9.99 1.86
C LEU A 287 -10.78 -9.92 3.36
N ARG A 288 -12.03 -10.17 3.77
CA ARG A 288 -12.42 -10.34 5.19
C ARG A 288 -11.90 -9.23 6.11
N SER A 289 -11.84 -7.99 5.61
CA SER A 289 -11.12 -6.88 6.25
C SER A 289 -12.02 -5.65 6.43
N SER A 290 -11.66 -4.77 7.35
CA SER A 290 -12.37 -3.51 7.59
C SER A 290 -11.45 -2.32 7.44
N PHE A 291 -11.88 -1.30 6.71
CA PHE A 291 -11.15 -0.06 6.51
C PHE A 291 -11.96 1.09 7.05
N THR A 292 -11.33 1.93 7.85
CA THR A 292 -11.97 3.10 8.46
C THR A 292 -11.02 4.30 8.37
N GLU A 293 -11.58 5.49 8.12
CA GLU A 293 -10.84 6.77 8.15
C GLU A 293 -9.66 6.80 7.15
N ILE A 294 -9.99 6.60 5.88
CA ILE A 294 -8.98 6.51 4.81
C ILE A 294 -9.06 7.74 3.90
N TRP A 295 -7.94 8.40 3.71
CA TRP A 295 -7.80 9.62 2.92
C TRP A 295 -6.76 9.39 1.83
N LEU A 296 -7.20 9.35 0.59
CA LEU A 296 -6.34 9.18 -0.58
C LEU A 296 -6.42 10.42 -1.47
N SER A 297 -5.26 10.99 -1.78
CA SER A 297 -5.05 11.89 -2.91
C SER A 297 -4.17 11.17 -3.92
N VAL A 298 -4.66 10.98 -5.14
CA VAL A 298 -3.92 10.30 -6.21
C VAL A 298 -4.06 11.07 -7.52
N GLU A 299 -3.01 11.21 -8.32
CA GLU A 299 -3.21 11.73 -9.67
C GLU A 299 -3.87 10.63 -10.52
N ASP A 300 -3.20 9.50 -10.73
CA ASP A 300 -3.75 8.42 -11.57
C ASP A 300 -3.73 7.04 -10.90
N VAL A 301 -4.88 6.36 -10.89
CA VAL A 301 -4.98 4.90 -10.68
C VAL A 301 -5.31 4.26 -12.02
N ARG A 302 -4.41 3.46 -12.59
CA ARG A 302 -4.62 2.95 -13.95
C ARG A 302 -4.11 1.54 -14.20
N ILE A 303 -4.67 0.91 -15.23
CA ILE A 303 -4.09 -0.29 -15.84
C ILE A 303 -3.12 0.10 -16.95
N ALA A 304 -1.97 -0.58 -17.03
CA ALA A 304 -0.96 -0.35 -18.04
C ALA A 304 -1.49 -0.60 -19.46
N ASP A 305 -0.96 0.16 -20.43
CA ASP A 305 -1.37 0.05 -21.82
C ASP A 305 -1.13 -1.36 -22.38
N GLY A 306 -2.15 -1.93 -23.01
CA GLY A 306 -2.09 -3.29 -23.56
C GLY A 306 -2.35 -4.41 -22.54
N SER A 307 -2.58 -4.08 -21.27
CA SER A 307 -3.04 -5.01 -20.24
C SER A 307 -4.57 -4.97 -20.08
N PHE A 308 -5.09 -5.93 -19.33
CA PHE A 308 -6.48 -6.00 -18.86
C PHE A 308 -6.47 -6.15 -17.35
N GLY A 309 -7.43 -5.55 -16.67
CA GLY A 309 -7.44 -5.48 -15.20
C GLY A 309 -8.54 -4.55 -14.74
N SER A 310 -8.83 -4.59 -13.45
CA SER A 310 -9.86 -3.74 -12.85
C SER A 310 -9.22 -2.67 -11.97
N ALA A 311 -9.76 -1.45 -12.02
CA ALA A 311 -9.24 -0.31 -11.29
C ALA A 311 -10.30 0.28 -10.37
N GLY A 312 -9.99 0.35 -9.07
CA GLY A 312 -10.78 1.09 -8.09
C GLY A 312 -9.98 2.28 -7.58
N GLY A 313 -10.62 3.42 -7.37
CA GLY A 313 -9.92 4.57 -6.77
C GLY A 313 -9.36 4.23 -5.39
N LEU A 314 -9.99 3.34 -4.64
CA LEU A 314 -9.49 2.86 -3.35
C LEU A 314 -9.11 1.37 -3.37
N VAL A 315 -10.05 0.51 -3.77
CA VAL A 315 -9.90 -0.95 -3.75
C VAL A 315 -10.06 -1.56 -5.15
N GLY A 316 -9.12 -2.38 -5.60
CA GLY A 316 -9.30 -3.13 -6.83
C GLY A 316 -10.41 -4.20 -6.72
N TYR A 317 -10.31 -5.08 -5.73
CA TYR A 317 -11.32 -6.11 -5.42
C TYR A 317 -11.55 -6.23 -3.91
N GLY A 318 -12.82 -6.26 -3.49
CA GLY A 318 -13.23 -6.49 -2.10
C GLY A 318 -14.15 -7.71 -1.95
N LEU A 319 -13.86 -8.55 -0.96
CA LEU A 319 -14.70 -9.69 -0.56
C LEU A 319 -14.87 -9.73 0.96
N ASP A 320 -16.09 -9.95 1.43
CA ASP A 320 -16.40 -10.09 2.86
C ASP A 320 -15.88 -8.89 3.69
N SER A 321 -15.89 -7.69 3.11
CA SER A 321 -15.13 -6.55 3.64
C SER A 321 -15.98 -5.29 3.83
N THR A 322 -15.53 -4.40 4.72
CA THR A 322 -16.21 -3.14 5.05
C THR A 322 -15.29 -1.96 4.80
N MET A 323 -15.84 -0.90 4.21
CA MET A 323 -15.12 0.34 3.90
C MET A 323 -15.98 1.50 4.37
N GLU A 324 -15.58 2.15 5.46
CA GLU A 324 -16.34 3.22 6.11
C GLU A 324 -15.50 4.50 6.17
N LYS A 325 -16.11 5.65 5.89
CA LYS A 325 -15.43 6.98 5.97
C LYS A 325 -14.21 7.05 5.06
N MET A 326 -14.43 6.71 3.80
CA MET A 326 -13.40 6.77 2.77
C MET A 326 -13.48 8.08 2.01
N CYS A 327 -12.34 8.70 1.76
CA CYS A 327 -12.22 9.91 0.95
C CYS A 327 -11.19 9.71 -0.15
N VAL A 328 -11.65 9.72 -1.40
CA VAL A 328 -10.79 9.59 -2.60
C VAL A 328 -10.84 10.89 -3.38
N VAL A 329 -9.67 11.49 -3.59
CA VAL A 329 -9.46 12.60 -4.53
C VAL A 329 -8.54 12.10 -5.63
N ALA A 330 -9.07 12.02 -6.85
CA ALA A 330 -8.35 11.48 -8.00
C ALA A 330 -8.36 12.46 -9.18
N ASN A 331 -7.27 12.54 -9.95
CA ASN A 331 -7.38 13.11 -11.29
C ASN A 331 -8.01 12.07 -12.22
N SER A 332 -7.44 10.86 -12.34
CA SER A 332 -8.02 9.79 -13.13
C SER A 332 -8.06 8.44 -12.41
N ILE A 333 -9.15 7.72 -12.62
CA ILE A 333 -9.27 6.29 -12.31
C ILE A 333 -9.60 5.58 -13.62
N ASN A 334 -8.65 4.81 -14.14
CA ASN A 334 -8.67 4.32 -15.52
C ASN A 334 -8.43 2.81 -15.60
N ALA A 335 -9.51 2.04 -15.74
CA ALA A 335 -9.42 0.64 -16.11
C ALA A 335 -9.24 0.47 -17.63
N SER A 336 -8.67 -0.66 -18.05
CA SER A 336 -8.49 -0.94 -19.48
C SER A 336 -9.84 -0.96 -20.20
N THR A 337 -10.01 -0.17 -21.26
CA THR A 337 -11.26 -0.15 -22.03
C THR A 337 -11.33 -1.32 -23.01
N ARG A 338 -10.20 -1.76 -23.59
CA ARG A 338 -10.18 -2.71 -24.72
C ARG A 338 -10.74 -4.12 -24.46
N TYR A 339 -11.10 -4.47 -23.22
CA TYR A 339 -11.51 -5.83 -22.84
C TYR A 339 -12.79 -5.82 -22.02
N GLN A 340 -13.72 -6.71 -22.37
CA GLN A 340 -15.08 -6.85 -21.82
C GLN A 340 -15.15 -7.35 -20.35
N ALA A 341 -14.09 -7.23 -19.55
CA ALA A 341 -14.04 -7.73 -18.17
C ALA A 341 -13.23 -6.81 -17.24
N CYS A 342 -13.03 -5.56 -17.63
CA CYS A 342 -12.28 -4.59 -16.86
C CYS A 342 -13.25 -3.69 -16.11
N ASN A 343 -13.38 -3.91 -14.80
CA ASN A 343 -14.25 -3.12 -13.96
C ASN A 343 -13.57 -1.80 -13.59
N VAL A 344 -14.36 -0.73 -13.51
CA VAL A 344 -13.91 0.53 -12.91
C VAL A 344 -14.89 1.05 -11.87
N GLY A 345 -14.36 1.56 -10.75
CA GLY A 345 -15.16 2.26 -9.74
C GLY A 345 -14.38 3.33 -8.99
N GLY A 346 -15.06 4.37 -8.53
CA GLY A 346 -14.45 5.44 -7.74
C GLY A 346 -13.92 4.99 -6.37
N VAL A 347 -14.67 4.14 -5.66
CA VAL A 347 -14.22 3.49 -4.43
C VAL A 347 -13.64 2.13 -4.77
N ALA A 348 -14.40 1.28 -5.44
CA ALA A 348 -14.00 -0.10 -5.69
C ALA A 348 -14.33 -0.58 -7.09
N ALA A 349 -13.44 -1.34 -7.73
CA ALA A 349 -13.77 -1.93 -9.03
C ALA A 349 -14.81 -3.05 -8.88
N CYS A 350 -14.62 -3.95 -7.90
CA CYS A 350 -15.51 -5.06 -7.60
C CYS A 350 -15.70 -5.22 -6.09
N LEU A 351 -16.94 -5.46 -5.67
CA LEU A 351 -17.31 -5.79 -4.31
C LEU A 351 -18.26 -6.98 -4.27
N SER A 352 -17.94 -7.94 -3.41
CA SER A 352 -18.76 -9.13 -3.14
C SER A 352 -18.92 -9.30 -1.63
N ASN A 353 -20.15 -9.51 -1.16
CA ASN A 353 -20.47 -9.56 0.28
C ASN A 353 -19.78 -8.46 1.10
N SER A 354 -19.77 -7.24 0.56
CA SER A 354 -18.99 -6.13 1.08
C SER A 354 -19.83 -4.87 1.19
N THR A 355 -19.47 -3.98 2.10
CA THR A 355 -20.20 -2.73 2.34
C THR A 355 -19.28 -1.53 2.15
N VAL A 356 -19.78 -0.51 1.46
CA VAL A 356 -19.18 0.83 1.43
C VAL A 356 -20.15 1.80 2.08
N GLU A 357 -19.70 2.48 3.12
CA GLU A 357 -20.50 3.40 3.91
C GLU A 357 -19.78 4.75 4.09
N ASP A 358 -20.56 5.84 4.13
CA ASP A 358 -20.10 7.18 4.48
C ASP A 358 -18.87 7.64 3.68
N SER A 359 -18.85 7.33 2.38
CA SER A 359 -17.66 7.48 1.55
C SER A 359 -17.85 8.47 0.40
N VAL A 360 -16.78 9.20 0.08
CA VAL A 360 -16.77 10.27 -0.93
C VAL A 360 -15.68 10.04 -1.96
N VAL A 361 -16.06 10.18 -3.24
CA VAL A 361 -15.14 10.17 -4.39
C VAL A 361 -15.24 11.50 -5.14
N LEU A 362 -14.10 12.16 -5.29
CA LEU A 362 -13.90 13.35 -6.11
C LEU A 362 -12.87 13.02 -7.19
N ALA A 363 -13.33 12.48 -8.32
CA ALA A 363 -12.47 12.12 -9.43
C ALA A 363 -12.72 13.06 -10.61
N ASN A 364 -11.71 13.56 -11.32
CA ASN A 364 -12.00 14.31 -12.55
C ASN A 364 -12.59 13.36 -13.59
N ASP A 365 -11.92 12.25 -13.86
CA ASP A 365 -12.34 11.26 -14.83
C ASP A 365 -12.28 9.84 -14.26
N ILE A 366 -13.41 9.13 -14.35
CA ILE A 366 -13.52 7.70 -14.13
C ILE A 366 -13.76 7.06 -15.50
N ILE A 367 -12.83 6.21 -15.92
CA ILE A 367 -12.75 5.66 -17.27
C ILE A 367 -12.59 4.16 -17.15
N GLY A 368 -13.39 3.37 -17.84
CA GLY A 368 -13.16 1.94 -17.84
C GLY A 368 -14.09 1.12 -18.71
N GLY A 369 -13.87 -0.19 -18.71
CA GLY A 369 -14.58 -1.14 -19.55
C GLY A 369 -15.91 -1.58 -18.95
N TYR A 370 -16.16 -2.88 -19.04
CA TYR A 370 -17.42 -3.53 -18.67
C TYR A 370 -17.26 -4.28 -17.35
N PRO A 371 -17.99 -3.92 -16.26
CA PRO A 371 -18.83 -2.73 -16.00
C PRO A 371 -18.09 -1.48 -15.50
N ALA A 372 -18.73 -0.30 -15.62
CA ALA A 372 -18.20 0.97 -15.12
C ALA A 372 -19.17 1.67 -14.15
N GLY A 373 -18.69 1.99 -12.94
CA GLY A 373 -19.48 2.66 -11.91
C GLY A 373 -18.82 3.93 -11.38
N GLY A 374 -19.62 4.91 -10.98
CA GLY A 374 -19.09 6.11 -10.33
C GLY A 374 -18.46 5.80 -8.96
N LEU A 375 -19.10 4.94 -8.17
CA LEU A 375 -18.59 4.45 -6.88
C LEU A 375 -18.05 3.03 -7.00
N VAL A 376 -18.86 2.11 -7.54
CA VAL A 376 -18.53 0.69 -7.59
C VAL A 376 -18.76 0.14 -8.99
N GLY A 377 -17.76 -0.50 -9.59
CA GLY A 377 -17.92 -1.12 -10.91
C GLY A 377 -18.94 -2.26 -10.88
N SER A 378 -18.67 -3.29 -10.09
CA SER A 378 -19.59 -4.42 -9.87
C SER A 378 -19.85 -4.64 -8.39
N LEU A 379 -21.13 -4.78 -8.03
CA LEU A 379 -21.64 -5.01 -6.69
C LEU A 379 -22.42 -6.33 -6.68
N SER A 380 -22.02 -7.30 -5.86
CA SER A 380 -22.63 -8.63 -5.84
C SER A 380 -22.79 -9.23 -4.45
N SER A 381 -23.54 -10.33 -4.34
CA SER A 381 -23.61 -11.20 -3.15
C SER A 381 -23.88 -10.42 -1.87
N ASP A 382 -25.07 -9.83 -1.74
CA ASP A 382 -25.52 -9.10 -0.54
C ASP A 382 -24.66 -7.86 -0.18
N SER A 383 -23.92 -7.31 -1.15
CA SER A 383 -23.16 -6.08 -0.95
C SER A 383 -24.04 -4.83 -0.88
N SER A 384 -23.54 -3.80 -0.19
CA SER A 384 -24.27 -2.55 0.00
C SER A 384 -23.41 -1.29 -0.23
N VAL A 385 -24.07 -0.23 -0.70
CA VAL A 385 -23.52 1.13 -0.84
C VAL A 385 -24.45 2.09 -0.12
N VAL A 386 -23.98 2.69 0.97
CA VAL A 386 -24.81 3.48 1.89
C VAL A 386 -24.15 4.84 2.13
N ASN A 387 -24.93 5.92 2.09
CA ASN A 387 -24.45 7.29 2.39
C ASN A 387 -23.21 7.70 1.55
N CYS A 388 -23.11 7.23 0.31
CA CYS A 388 -21.93 7.49 -0.51
C CYS A 388 -22.16 8.58 -1.55
N TYR A 389 -21.08 9.24 -1.96
CA TYR A 389 -21.12 10.37 -2.86
C TYR A 389 -20.00 10.34 -3.92
N VAL A 390 -20.35 10.63 -5.18
CA VAL A 390 -19.39 10.73 -6.28
C VAL A 390 -19.57 12.02 -7.09
N VAL A 391 -18.43 12.65 -7.41
CA VAL A 391 -18.32 13.80 -8.32
C VAL A 391 -17.27 13.50 -9.37
N GLY A 392 -17.56 13.84 -10.62
CA GLY A 392 -16.62 13.68 -11.72
C GLY A 392 -17.27 13.53 -13.08
N ASN A 393 -16.51 12.95 -14.00
CA ASN A 393 -16.99 12.45 -15.29
C ASN A 393 -16.88 10.93 -15.29
N LEU A 394 -17.86 10.23 -15.84
CA LEU A 394 -17.80 8.78 -16.03
C LEU A 394 -17.94 8.42 -17.51
N THR A 395 -16.95 7.71 -18.01
CA THR A 395 -16.95 7.11 -19.35
C THR A 395 -16.76 5.60 -19.22
N GLY A 396 -17.74 4.84 -19.72
CA GLY A 396 -17.67 3.39 -19.75
C GLY A 396 -17.89 2.80 -21.14
N GLU A 397 -17.68 1.49 -21.31
CA GLU A 397 -18.02 0.79 -22.56
C GLU A 397 -19.43 0.19 -22.54
N MET A 398 -19.80 -0.52 -21.46
CA MET A 398 -21.17 -1.01 -21.24
C MET A 398 -21.46 -1.21 -19.75
N ARG A 399 -22.74 -1.26 -19.36
CA ARG A 399 -23.20 -1.30 -17.96
C ARG A 399 -22.63 -0.14 -17.15
N VAL A 400 -22.91 1.07 -17.63
CA VAL A 400 -22.38 2.32 -17.08
C VAL A 400 -23.40 2.91 -16.10
N GLY A 401 -23.06 2.86 -14.82
CA GLY A 401 -23.90 3.32 -13.73
C GLY A 401 -23.30 4.50 -12.98
N GLY A 402 -24.07 5.56 -12.79
CA GLY A 402 -23.55 6.75 -12.11
C GLY A 402 -23.15 6.52 -10.65
N LEU A 403 -23.68 5.49 -9.97
CA LEU A 403 -23.18 4.98 -8.69
C LEU A 403 -22.59 3.59 -8.86
N VAL A 404 -23.36 2.64 -9.40
CA VAL A 404 -22.96 1.23 -9.51
C VAL A 404 -23.08 0.75 -10.95
N GLY A 405 -22.02 0.20 -11.55
CA GLY A 405 -22.05 -0.28 -12.93
C GLY A 405 -23.00 -1.47 -13.11
N SER A 406 -22.71 -2.58 -12.44
CA SER A 406 -23.55 -3.78 -12.38
C SER A 406 -23.91 -4.10 -10.93
N ALA A 407 -25.21 -4.25 -10.66
CA ALA A 407 -25.70 -4.81 -9.40
C ALA A 407 -26.26 -6.21 -9.69
N ASP A 408 -25.50 -7.22 -9.27
CA ASP A 408 -25.84 -8.62 -9.48
C ASP A 408 -26.29 -9.22 -8.14
N ASP A 409 -27.21 -10.16 -8.17
CA ASP A 409 -27.78 -10.86 -7.00
C ASP A 409 -28.96 -10.15 -6.29
N THR A 410 -29.72 -10.97 -5.58
CA THR A 410 -31.03 -10.64 -5.02
C THR A 410 -30.97 -9.61 -3.91
N THR A 411 -30.01 -9.58 -2.97
CA THR A 411 -30.16 -8.67 -1.80
C THR A 411 -29.27 -7.42 -1.79
N THR A 412 -28.70 -7.04 -2.93
CA THR A 412 -27.85 -5.82 -3.02
C THR A 412 -28.64 -4.54 -2.67
N GLN A 413 -28.00 -3.60 -1.95
CA GLN A 413 -28.66 -2.40 -1.43
C GLN A 413 -27.89 -1.12 -1.80
N ILE A 414 -28.59 -0.11 -2.30
CA ILE A 414 -28.03 1.21 -2.57
C ILE A 414 -28.90 2.27 -1.91
N GLU A 415 -28.40 2.82 -0.81
CA GLU A 415 -29.18 3.68 0.07
C GLU A 415 -28.53 5.05 0.28
N ASN A 416 -29.36 6.08 0.37
CA ASN A 416 -28.97 7.44 0.77
C ASN A 416 -27.75 7.99 0.01
N SER A 417 -27.55 7.56 -1.24
CA SER A 417 -26.34 7.86 -2.01
C SER A 417 -26.63 8.86 -3.13
N LEU A 418 -25.60 9.60 -3.55
CA LEU A 418 -25.76 10.71 -4.50
C LEU A 418 -24.71 10.67 -5.61
N SER A 419 -25.17 10.68 -6.86
CA SER A 419 -24.31 10.86 -8.04
C SER A 419 -24.41 12.29 -8.56
N LEU A 420 -23.30 13.04 -8.49
CA LEU A 420 -23.13 14.37 -9.09
C LEU A 420 -22.11 14.34 -10.24
N LEU A 421 -22.16 13.27 -11.04
CA LEU A 421 -21.39 13.18 -12.28
C LEU A 421 -21.86 14.26 -13.27
N ARG A 422 -20.91 15.01 -13.83
CA ARG A 422 -21.15 16.04 -14.85
C ARG A 422 -21.44 15.41 -16.20
N THR A 423 -20.69 14.38 -16.57
CA THR A 423 -20.91 13.61 -17.78
C THR A 423 -21.00 12.12 -17.48
N LEU A 424 -21.88 11.44 -18.20
CA LEU A 424 -22.07 10.01 -18.14
C LEU A 424 -22.24 9.49 -19.56
N SER A 425 -21.29 8.69 -20.05
CA SER A 425 -21.30 8.16 -21.42
C SER A 425 -20.94 6.69 -21.50
N SER A 426 -21.55 5.99 -22.46
CA SER A 426 -21.24 4.61 -22.84
C SER A 426 -20.99 4.52 -24.34
N GLU A 427 -20.05 3.66 -24.74
CA GLU A 427 -19.76 3.40 -26.16
C GLU A 427 -20.78 2.45 -26.80
N TYR A 428 -21.33 1.48 -26.06
CA TYR A 428 -22.17 0.43 -26.63
C TYR A 428 -23.62 0.41 -26.12
N SER A 429 -23.84 0.27 -24.81
CA SER A 429 -25.19 0.11 -24.24
C SER A 429 -25.26 0.31 -22.71
N ASP A 430 -26.47 0.32 -22.17
CA ASP A 430 -26.83 0.32 -20.74
C ASP A 430 -26.19 1.45 -19.92
N VAL A 431 -26.79 2.64 -20.04
CA VAL A 431 -26.41 3.84 -19.26
C VAL A 431 -27.54 4.23 -18.33
N SER A 432 -27.21 4.44 -17.07
CA SER A 432 -28.13 4.93 -16.06
C SER A 432 -27.37 5.72 -15.02
N ARG A 433 -27.97 6.80 -14.51
CA ARG A 433 -27.30 7.67 -13.54
C ARG A 433 -27.19 7.08 -12.12
N ILE A 434 -27.82 5.93 -11.88
CA ILE A 434 -27.77 5.24 -10.59
C ILE A 434 -27.10 3.87 -10.78
N VAL A 435 -27.80 2.93 -11.42
CA VAL A 435 -27.29 1.57 -11.68
C VAL A 435 -27.35 1.25 -13.17
N GLY A 436 -26.21 0.85 -13.75
CA GLY A 436 -26.11 0.54 -15.17
C GLY A 436 -26.92 -0.71 -15.57
N THR A 437 -26.83 -1.78 -14.79
CA THR A 437 -27.61 -3.02 -15.02
C THR A 437 -27.96 -3.72 -13.71
N PHE A 438 -29.15 -4.34 -13.67
CA PHE A 438 -29.60 -5.23 -12.60
C PHE A 438 -29.68 -6.66 -13.11
N ASN A 439 -29.07 -7.61 -12.41
CA ASN A 439 -29.18 -9.03 -12.72
C ASN A 439 -29.73 -9.87 -11.53
N GLY A 440 -30.50 -9.25 -10.62
CA GLY A 440 -31.11 -9.91 -9.45
C GLY A 440 -32.61 -9.59 -9.30
N GLU A 441 -33.33 -10.43 -8.54
CA GLU A 441 -34.78 -10.26 -8.35
C GLU A 441 -35.15 -9.25 -7.24
N ASP A 442 -34.27 -8.97 -6.26
CA ASP A 442 -34.60 -8.22 -5.04
C ASP A 442 -33.69 -6.98 -4.74
N THR A 443 -32.90 -6.49 -5.71
CA THR A 443 -32.03 -5.32 -5.47
C THR A 443 -32.85 -4.10 -5.06
N SER A 444 -32.44 -3.42 -3.97
CA SER A 444 -33.16 -2.25 -3.44
C SER A 444 -32.40 -0.94 -3.64
N ILE A 445 -33.15 0.10 -4.00
CA ILE A 445 -32.66 1.47 -4.06
C ILE A 445 -33.58 2.33 -3.20
N LEU A 446 -33.01 3.00 -2.19
CA LEU A 446 -33.76 3.80 -1.24
C LEU A 446 -33.11 5.17 -1.05
N ASN A 447 -33.90 6.25 -1.18
CA ASN A 447 -33.44 7.63 -0.95
C ASN A 447 -32.16 8.02 -1.71
N THR A 448 -31.97 7.44 -2.90
CA THR A 448 -30.78 7.64 -3.73
C THR A 448 -31.10 8.61 -4.85
N TYR A 449 -30.22 9.57 -5.07
CA TYR A 449 -30.44 10.67 -6.00
C TYR A 449 -29.34 10.70 -7.06
N ALA A 450 -29.69 11.15 -8.26
CA ALA A 450 -28.73 11.51 -9.29
C ALA A 450 -29.15 12.82 -9.91
N TRP A 451 -28.23 13.78 -10.01
CA TRP A 451 -28.51 15.10 -10.55
C TRP A 451 -28.05 15.20 -11.99
N ASP A 452 -28.81 15.91 -12.83
CA ASP A 452 -28.42 16.31 -14.19
C ASP A 452 -28.23 17.83 -14.22
N SER A 453 -27.08 18.30 -14.71
CA SER A 453 -26.75 19.73 -14.78
C SER A 453 -27.36 20.40 -15.99
#